data_AF-A0A3N4JT59-F1
#
_entry.id   AF-A0A3N4JT59-F1
#
_cell.length_a   1.000
_cell.length_b   1.000
_cell.length_c   1.000
_cell.angle_alpha   90.00
_cell.angle_beta   90.00
_cell.angle_gamma   90.00
#
_symmetry.space_group_name_H-M   'P 1'
#
loop_
_entity.id
_entity.type
_entity.pdbx_description
1 polymer ?
#
loop_
_entity_poly.entity_id
_entity_poly.type
_entity_poly.pdbx_seq_one_letter_code
_entity_poly.pdbx_strand_id
1 'polypeptide(L)'
;TAEQKLFNTWMSRYRVEVQHNFGKVVSLWSFIAFKNGLQIGHFPVGAYYSIAVLLTNLHTCSYCSQIYSQFKSAPLLVDSYLN
;
A
#
# COMPACT_ATOMS: atom_id res chain seq x y z
N THR A 1 -8.00 13.22 -27.77
CA THR A 1 -8.01 14.68 -27.48
C THR A 1 -6.93 15.03 -26.47
N ALA A 2 -6.45 16.28 -26.43
CA ALA A 2 -5.41 16.74 -25.48
C ALA A 2 -5.79 16.48 -24.01
N GLU A 3 -7.06 16.58 -23.67
CA GLU A 3 -7.62 16.29 -22.33
C GLU A 3 -7.38 14.85 -21.88
N GLN A 4 -7.53 13.86 -22.77
CA GLN A 4 -7.26 12.45 -22.45
C GLN A 4 -5.77 12.22 -22.12
N LYS A 5 -4.86 12.94 -22.79
CA LYS A 5 -3.42 12.82 -22.50
C LYS A 5 -3.10 13.38 -21.12
N LEU A 6 -3.66 14.54 -20.78
CA LEU A 6 -3.52 15.11 -19.44
C LEU A 6 -4.07 14.15 -18.37
N PHE A 7 -5.30 13.65 -18.56
CA PHE A 7 -5.92 12.68 -17.66
C PHE A 7 -5.06 11.42 -17.47
N ASN A 8 -4.53 10.86 -18.56
CA ASN A 8 -3.66 9.69 -18.49
C ASN A 8 -2.34 9.96 -17.75
N THR A 9 -1.77 11.16 -17.87
CA THR A 9 -0.58 11.58 -17.12
C THR A 9 -0.86 11.68 -15.63
N TRP A 10 -2.01 12.25 -15.23
CA TRP A 10 -2.40 12.30 -13.82
C TRP A 10 -2.65 10.88 -13.26
N MET A 11 -3.41 10.06 -14.00
CA MET A 11 -3.72 8.69 -13.59
C MET A 11 -2.50 7.77 -13.55
N SER A 12 -1.51 7.98 -14.42
CA SER A 12 -0.30 7.15 -14.42
C SER A 12 0.52 7.36 -13.15
N ARG A 13 0.63 8.59 -12.66
CA ARG A 13 1.30 8.91 -11.39
C ARG A 13 0.67 8.16 -10.23
N TYR A 14 -0.65 8.28 -10.04
CA TYR A 14 -1.36 7.57 -8.97
C TYR A 14 -1.19 6.05 -9.08
N ARG A 15 -1.23 5.50 -10.29
CA ARG A 15 -1.01 4.06 -10.51
C ARG A 15 0.39 3.63 -10.07
N VAL A 16 1.43 4.41 -10.38
CA VAL A 16 2.80 4.11 -9.95
C VAL A 16 2.89 4.12 -8.42
N GLU A 17 2.30 5.12 -7.77
CA GLU A 17 2.27 5.23 -6.30
C GLU A 17 1.57 4.02 -5.66
N VAL A 18 0.40 3.63 -6.19
CA VAL A 18 -0.36 2.46 -5.71
C VAL A 18 0.41 1.16 -5.93
N GLN A 19 1.01 0.96 -7.11
CA GLN A 19 1.76 -0.25 -7.43
C GLN A 19 3.01 -0.38 -6.53
N HIS A 20 3.66 0.74 -6.22
CA HIS A 20 4.80 0.75 -5.30
C HIS A 20 4.38 0.35 -3.88
N ASN A 21 3.28 0.91 -3.37
CA ASN A 21 2.74 0.54 -2.06
C ASN A 21 2.31 -0.93 -2.00
N PHE A 22 1.65 -1.42 -3.05
CA PHE A 22 1.27 -2.83 -3.15
C PHE A 22 2.50 -3.75 -3.15
N GLY A 23 3.54 -3.39 -3.91
CA GLY A 23 4.81 -4.11 -3.92
C GLY A 23 5.45 -4.19 -2.53
N LYS A 24 5.42 -3.09 -1.77
CA LYS A 24 5.94 -3.04 -0.39
C LYS A 24 5.13 -3.91 0.58
N VAL A 25 3.79 -3.92 0.48
CA VAL A 25 2.93 -4.77 1.30
C VAL A 25 3.25 -6.25 1.04
N VAL A 26 3.33 -6.64 -0.23
CA VAL A 26 3.64 -8.03 -0.62
C VAL A 26 5.05 -8.44 -0.21
N SER A 27 6.03 -7.53 -0.28
CA SER A 27 7.42 -7.82 0.12
C SER A 27 7.56 -8.01 1.63
N LEU A 28 6.82 -7.24 2.44
CA LEU A 28 6.86 -7.35 3.90
C LEU A 28 6.02 -8.53 4.41
N TRP A 29 4.89 -8.82 3.74
CA TRP A 29 3.89 -9.76 4.20
C TRP A 29 3.57 -10.80 3.13
N SER A 30 4.53 -11.71 2.89
CA SER A 30 4.47 -12.70 1.80
C SER A 30 3.27 -13.65 1.88
N PHE A 31 2.67 -13.83 3.07
CA PHE A 31 1.48 -14.66 3.27
C PHE A 31 0.27 -14.18 2.47
N ILE A 32 0.20 -12.90 2.10
CA ILE A 32 -0.93 -12.32 1.36
C ILE A 32 -0.84 -12.61 -0.14
N ALA A 33 0.38 -12.78 -0.65
CA ALA A 33 0.63 -13.15 -2.04
C ALA A 33 0.72 -14.68 -2.23
N PHE A 34 0.37 -15.45 -1.21
CA PHE A 34 0.42 -16.91 -1.27
C PHE A 34 -0.71 -17.45 -2.15
N LYS A 35 -0.40 -17.59 -3.45
CA LYS A 35 -1.33 -17.97 -4.53
C LYS A 35 -2.07 -19.30 -4.28
N ASN A 36 -1.46 -20.22 -3.53
CA ASN A 36 -2.01 -21.55 -3.29
C ASN A 36 -2.86 -21.65 -2.01
N GLY A 37 -2.86 -20.63 -1.15
CA GLY A 37 -3.58 -20.67 0.14
C GLY A 37 -4.59 -19.54 0.34
N LEU A 38 -4.62 -18.49 -0.47
CA LEU A 38 -5.68 -17.49 -0.44
C LEU A 38 -6.69 -17.75 -1.56
N GLN A 39 -7.64 -18.65 -1.31
CA GLN A 39 -8.81 -18.81 -2.15
C GLN A 39 -9.91 -17.83 -1.74
N ILE A 40 -10.39 -17.04 -2.70
CA ILE A 40 -11.52 -16.12 -2.54
C ILE A 40 -12.75 -16.96 -2.16
N GLY A 41 -13.37 -16.66 -1.01
CA GLY A 41 -14.53 -17.39 -0.50
C GLY A 41 -14.23 -18.47 0.55
N HIS A 42 -12.97 -18.91 0.67
CA HIS A 42 -12.54 -19.84 1.74
C HIS A 42 -11.80 -19.13 2.86
N PHE A 43 -11.07 -18.07 2.52
CA PHE A 43 -10.27 -17.28 3.46
C PHE A 43 -10.68 -15.82 3.39
N PRO A 44 -10.60 -15.07 4.50
CA PRO A 44 -10.91 -13.65 4.54
C PRO A 44 -9.76 -12.83 3.92
N VAL A 45 -9.50 -13.02 2.62
CA VAL A 45 -8.42 -12.39 1.84
C VAL A 45 -8.39 -10.87 2.00
N GLY A 46 -9.57 -10.25 1.98
CA GLY A 46 -9.71 -8.80 2.17
C GLY A 46 -9.27 -8.35 3.57
N ALA A 47 -9.61 -9.10 4.62
CA ALA A 47 -9.21 -8.75 5.99
C ALA A 47 -7.69 -8.89 6.18
N TYR A 48 -7.08 -9.95 5.63
CA TYR A 48 -5.64 -10.15 5.66
C TYR A 48 -4.88 -9.01 4.97
N TYR A 49 -5.36 -8.59 3.79
CA TYR A 49 -4.77 -7.46 3.08
C TYR A 49 -4.90 -6.15 3.88
N SER A 50 -6.08 -5.87 4.44
CA SER A 50 -6.30 -4.67 5.27
C SER A 50 -5.39 -4.62 6.50
N ILE A 51 -5.26 -5.75 7.22
CA ILE A 51 -4.36 -5.85 8.39
C ILE A 51 -2.91 -5.61 7.97
N ALA A 52 -2.48 -6.17 6.85
CA ALA A 52 -1.13 -5.98 6.37
C ALA A 52 -0.81 -4.58 5.88
N VAL A 53 -1.79 -3.88 5.27
CA VAL A 53 -1.65 -2.46 4.94
C VAL A 53 -1.47 -1.65 6.22
N LEU A 54 -2.27 -1.93 7.27
CA LEU A 54 -2.12 -1.29 8.58
C LEU A 54 -0.73 -1.52 9.17
N LEU A 55 -0.27 -2.77 9.21
CA LEU A 55 1.06 -3.11 9.71
C LEU A 55 2.18 -2.49 8.85
N THR A 56 1.97 -2.37 7.53
CA THR A 56 2.91 -1.69 6.62
C THR A 56 2.98 -0.20 6.92
N ASN A 57 1.86 0.45 7.21
CA ASN A 57 1.82 1.85 7.61
C ASN A 57 2.56 2.04 8.94
N LEU A 58 2.29 1.21 9.94
CA LEU A 58 2.99 1.23 11.24
C LEU A 58 4.51 0.99 11.10
N HIS A 59 4.91 0.01 10.29
CA HIS A 59 6.31 -0.23 9.97
C HIS A 59 6.95 0.98 9.28
N THR A 60 6.22 1.65 8.39
CA THR A 60 6.68 2.85 7.67
C THR A 60 6.82 4.06 8.59
N CYS A 61 5.96 4.19 9.59
CA CYS A 61 6.05 5.24 10.60
C CYS A 61 7.22 5.00 11.56
N SER A 62 7.48 3.73 11.94
CA SER A 62 8.54 3.37 12.88
C SER A 62 9.94 3.39 12.25
N TYR A 63 10.06 2.91 11.02
CA TYR A 63 11.27 2.97 10.23
C TYR A 63 11.10 4.07 9.21
N CYS A 64 11.62 5.27 9.52
CA CYS A 64 11.59 6.45 8.64
C CYS A 64 12.03 6.07 7.22
N SER A 65 11.07 5.74 6.35
CA SER A 65 11.36 5.00 5.13
C SER A 65 11.71 5.95 3.99
N GLN A 66 12.47 5.47 3.01
CA GLN A 66 12.79 6.22 1.79
C GLN A 66 11.55 6.77 1.06
N ILE A 67 10.39 6.11 1.24
CA ILE A 67 9.07 6.54 0.73
C ILE A 67 8.60 7.84 1.37
N TYR A 68 8.84 8.04 2.68
CA TYR A 68 8.53 9.30 3.36
C TYR A 68 9.29 10.47 2.73
N SER A 69 10.57 10.26 2.42
CA SER A 69 11.41 11.25 1.74
C SER A 69 10.93 11.55 0.31
N GLN A 70 10.46 10.53 -0.43
CA GLN A 70 9.97 10.71 -1.81
C GLN A 70 8.59 11.37 -1.89
N PHE A 71 7.68 11.08 -0.95
CA PHE A 71 6.29 11.55 -1.04
C PHE A 71 5.94 12.70 -0.11
N LYS A 72 6.86 13.11 0.79
CA LYS A 72 6.69 14.22 1.75
C LYS A 72 5.34 14.18 2.50
N SER A 73 4.76 12.99 2.70
CA SER A 73 3.54 12.88 3.51
C SER A 73 3.94 12.99 4.98
N ALA A 74 3.29 13.85 5.77
CA ALA A 74 3.60 14.00 7.19
C ALA A 74 3.64 12.64 7.92
N PRO A 75 4.51 12.46 8.93
CA PRO A 75 4.63 11.18 9.60
C PRO A 75 3.37 11.06 10.47
N LEU A 76 2.36 10.39 9.94
CA LEU A 76 1.14 10.11 10.70
C LEU A 76 1.55 9.21 11.86
N LEU A 77 1.52 9.75 13.08
CA LEU A 77 1.91 9.03 14.29
C LEU A 77 1.14 7.72 14.37
N VAL A 78 1.83 6.69 14.87
CA VAL A 78 1.27 5.36 15.15
C VAL A 78 -0.04 5.44 15.94
N ASP A 79 -0.17 6.43 16.83
CA ASP A 79 -1.38 6.69 17.63
C ASP A 79 -2.64 6.95 16.80
N SER A 80 -2.52 7.57 15.61
CA SER A 80 -3.68 7.81 14.74
C SER A 80 -4.29 6.53 14.17
N TYR A 81 -3.56 5.42 14.20
CA TYR A 81 -4.01 4.11 13.70
C TYR A 81 -4.50 3.18 14.81
N LEU A 82 -4.21 3.49 16.07
CA LEU A 82 -4.49 2.62 17.24
C LEU A 82 -5.62 3.13 18.15
N ASN A 83 -6.16 4.32 17.85
CA ASN A 83 -7.29 4.96 18.54
C ASN A 83 -8.61 4.69 17.80
#